data_AF-A0AAJ1A940-F1
#
_entry.id   AF-A0AAJ1A940-F1
#
_cell.length_a   1.000
_cell.length_b   1.000
_cell.length_c   1.000
_cell.angle_alpha   90.00
_cell.angle_beta   90.00
_cell.angle_gamma   90.00
#
_symmetry.space_group_name_H-M   'P 1'
#
loop_
_entity.id
_entity.type
_entity.pdbx_description
1 polymer ?
#
loop_
_entity_poly.entity_id
_entity_poly.type
_entity_poly.pdbx_seq_one_letter_code
_entity_poly.pdbx_strand_id
1 'polypeptide(L)' 'MTDEELFELMAELEKRSETLNRASPTDEVFPKIVLTESAIERRFPGQMLLPYKEWKNRPDRLTLQ' A
#
# COMPACT_ATOMS: atom_id res chain seq x y z
N MET A 1 12.93 -4.85 4.81
CA MET A 1 11.55 -4.82 4.29
C MET A 1 11.29 -6.09 3.51
N THR A 2 10.53 -7.02 4.08
CA THR A 2 9.97 -8.20 3.44
C THR A 2 8.79 -7.82 2.54
N ASP A 3 8.19 -8.77 1.84
CA ASP A 3 6.99 -8.49 1.03
C ASP A 3 5.79 -8.17 1.92
N GLU A 4 5.67 -8.87 3.05
CA GLU A 4 4.64 -8.59 4.06
C GLU A 4 4.76 -7.16 4.60
N GLU A 5 5.96 -6.75 5.03
CA GLU A 5 6.21 -5.39 5.54
C GLU A 5 5.94 -4.30 4.47
N LEU A 6 6.21 -4.61 3.20
CA LEU A 6 5.92 -3.71 2.08
C LEU A 6 4.41 -3.56 1.84
N PHE A 7 3.66 -4.65 1.92
CA PHE A 7 2.22 -4.63 1.74
C PHE A 7 1.49 -3.99 2.94
N GLU A 8 1.99 -4.20 4.16
CA GLU A 8 1.51 -3.49 5.35
C GLU A 8 1.70 -1.98 5.25
N LEU A 9 2.87 -1.56 4.78
CA LEU A 9 3.14 -0.14 4.51
C LEU A 9 2.15 0.44 3.49
N MET A 10 1.90 -0.26 2.38
CA MET A 10 0.92 0.18 1.37
C MET A 10 -0.49 0.30 1.96
N ALA A 11 -0.95 -0.69 2.73
CA ALA A 11 -2.26 -0.67 3.36
C ALA A 11 -2.43 0.47 4.36
N GLU A 12 -1.41 0.74 5.17
CA GLU A 12 -1.43 1.86 6.12
C GLU A 12 -1.43 3.22 5.40
N LEU A 13 -0.69 3.35 4.28
CA LEU A 13 -0.69 4.55 3.46
C LEU A 13 -2.05 4.80 2.80
N GLU A 14 -2.70 3.76 2.27
CA GLU A 14 -4.07 3.84 1.74
C GLU A 14 -5.05 4.32 2.83
N LYS A 15 -5.03 3.68 4.01
CA LYS A 15 -5.88 4.07 5.15
C LYS A 15 -5.66 5.53 5.56
N ARG A 16 -4.39 5.97 5.65
CA ARG A 16 -4.08 7.37 5.95
C ARG A 16 -4.61 8.30 4.87
N SER A 17 -4.49 7.94 3.60
CA SER A 17 -5.01 8.75 2.49
C SER A 17 -6.52 8.94 2.56
N GLU A 18 -7.27 7.93 3.01
CA GLU A 18 -8.73 7.99 3.20
C GLU A 18 -9.12 8.91 4.37
N THR A 19 -8.28 8.98 5.42
CA THR A 19 -8.54 9.83 6.60
C THR A 19 -8.17 11.31 6.41
N LEU A 20 -7.42 11.64 5.36
CA LEU A 20 -7.02 13.02 5.08
C LEU A 20 -8.19 13.81 4.48
N ASN A 21 -8.91 14.55 5.32
CA ASN A 21 -10.00 15.44 4.90
C ASN A 21 -9.54 16.65 4.05
N ARG A 22 -8.25 16.98 4.03
CA ARG A 22 -7.65 18.00 3.16
C ARG A 22 -6.17 17.68 2.97
N ALA A 23 -5.72 17.61 1.72
CA ALA A 23 -4.30 17.50 1.41
C ALA A 23 -3.58 18.77 1.90
N SER A 24 -2.76 18.65 2.94
CA SER A 24 -1.75 19.64 3.27
C SER A 24 -0.63 19.58 2.22
N PRO A 25 0.01 20.70 1.84
CA PRO A 25 1.22 20.68 1.03
C PRO A 25 2.37 19.87 1.65
N THR A 26 2.30 19.60 2.95
CA THR A 26 3.26 18.76 3.69
C THR A 26 2.83 17.28 3.77
N ASP A 27 1.67 16.90 3.25
CA ASP A 27 1.21 15.52 3.29
C ASP A 27 1.95 14.68 2.24
N GLU A 28 2.96 13.96 2.72
CA GLU A 28 3.77 13.07 1.90
C GLU A 28 3.09 11.71 1.63
N VAL A 29 1.81 11.54 1.95
CA VAL A 29 1.11 10.25 1.80
C VAL A 29 1.08 9.82 0.33
N PHE A 30 0.69 10.71 -0.59
CA PHE A 30 0.65 10.39 -2.02
C PHE A 30 2.04 10.06 -2.61
N PRO A 31 3.10 10.88 -2.38
CA PRO A 31 4.46 10.49 -2.78
C PRO A 31 4.90 9.14 -2.21
N LYS A 32 4.56 8.83 -0.95
CA LYS A 32 4.90 7.55 -0.32
C LYS A 32 4.14 6.39 -0.93
N ILE A 33 2.88 6.56 -1.31
CA ILE A 33 2.12 5.57 -2.08
C ILE A 33 2.86 5.26 -3.38
N VAL A 34 3.15 6.27 -4.21
CA VAL A 34 3.83 6.08 -5.51
C VAL A 34 5.19 5.37 -5.36
N LEU A 35 5.97 5.73 -4.32
CA LEU A 35 7.24 5.06 -4.03
C LEU A 35 7.04 3.59 -3.62
N THR A 36 5.98 3.30 -2.88
CA THR A 36 5.63 1.95 -2.43
C THR A 36 5.13 1.11 -3.60
N GLU A 37 4.28 1.66 -4.48
CA GLU A 37 3.86 1.01 -5.73
C GLU A 37 5.09 0.66 -6.60
N SER A 38 6.03 1.59 -6.75
CA SER A 38 7.29 1.35 -7.47
C SER A 38 8.14 0.27 -6.82
N ALA A 39 8.12 0.16 -5.49
CA ALA A 39 8.82 -0.90 -4.77
C ALA A 39 8.16 -2.27 -4.99
N ILE A 40 6.83 -2.34 -5.05
CA ILE A 40 6.07 -3.55 -5.40
C ILE A 40 6.41 -4.00 -6.82
N GLU A 41 6.35 -3.09 -7.80
CA GLU A 41 6.67 -3.41 -9.20
C GLU A 41 8.11 -3.92 -9.39
N ARG A 42 9.09 -3.36 -8.66
CA ARG A 42 10.47 -3.86 -8.71
C ARG A 42 10.63 -5.28 -8.18
N ARG A 43 9.78 -5.71 -7.24
CA ARG A 43 9.82 -7.08 -6.67
C ARG A 43 9.00 -8.07 -7.47
N PHE A 44 7.93 -7.60 -8.11
CA PHE A 44 7.03 -8.39 -8.93
C PHE A 44 6.87 -7.76 -10.32
N PRO A 45 7.92 -7.80 -11.16
CA PRO A 45 7.91 -7.12 -12.45
C PRO A 45 6.75 -7.59 -13.34
N GLY A 46 6.03 -6.62 -13.93
CA GLY A 46 4.90 -6.85 -14.81
C GLY A 46 3.58 -7.22 -14.10
N GLN A 47 3.57 -7.28 -12.77
CA GLN A 47 2.37 -7.62 -12.00
C GLN A 47 1.67 -6.41 -11.40
N MET A 48 2.28 -5.22 -11.45
CA MET A 48 1.74 -3.99 -10.86
C MET A 48 1.34 -4.24 -9.40
N LEU A 49 0.12 -3.86 -9.00
CA LEU A 49 -0.40 -4.07 -7.65
C LEU A 49 -1.14 -5.39 -7.45
N LEU A 50 -1.09 -6.33 -8.41
CA LEU A 50 -1.76 -7.63 -8.26
C LEU A 50 -1.29 -8.39 -7.00
N PRO A 51 0.01 -8.50 -6.68
CA PRO A 51 0.47 -9.21 -5.49
C PRO A 51 -0.05 -8.59 -4.19
N TYR A 52 -0.14 -7.26 -4.15
CA TYR A 52 -0.71 -6.52 -3.02
C TYR A 52 -2.21 -6.78 -2.87
N LYS A 53 -2.98 -6.79 -3.98
CA LYS A 53 -4.42 -7.08 -3.97
C LYS A 53 -4.71 -8.50 -3.48
N GLU A 54 -3.98 -9.49 -3.99
CA GLU A 54 -4.11 -10.89 -3.54
C GLU A 54 -3.79 -11.04 -2.06
N TRP A 55 -2.74 -10.35 -1.60
CA TRP A 55 -2.39 -10.29 -0.18
C TRP A 55 -3.48 -9.62 0.69
N LYS A 56 -4.08 -8.53 0.22
CA LYS A 56 -5.11 -7.77 0.95
C LYS A 56 -6.40 -8.59 1.10
N ASN A 57 -6.70 -9.43 0.11
CA ASN A 57 -7.88 -10.28 0.06
C ASN A 57 -7.73 -11.63 0.78
N ARG A 58 -6.61 -11.88 1.48
CA ARG A 58 -6.45 -13.14 2.20
C ARG A 58 -7.49 -13.28 3.32
N PRO A 59 -8.05 -14.48 3.56
CA PRO A 59 -9.11 -14.70 4.54
C PRO A 59 -8.76 -14.27 5.98
N ASP A 60 -7.49 -14.37 6.37
CA ASP A 60 -6.96 -13.96 7.67
C ASP A 60 -6.88 -12.43 7.84
N ARG A 61 -6.88 -11.68 6.74
CA ARG A 61 -6.86 -10.20 6.73
C ARG A 61 -8.25 -9.59 6.60
N LEU A 62 -9.21 -10.30 6.00
CA LEU A 62 -10.59 -9.85 5.86
C LEU A 62 -11.40 -9.88 7.18
N THR A 63 -10.93 -10.60 8.19
CA THR A 63 -11.55 -10.66 9.53
C THR A 63 -11.06 -9.58 10.50
N LEU A 64 -10.05 -8.81 10.10
CA LEU A 64 -9.38 -7.78 10.92
C LEU A 64 -9.64 -6.33 10.43
N GLN A 65 -10.46 -6.14 9.40
CA GLN A 65 -10.80 -4.82 8.82
C GLN A 65 -12.16 -4.30 9.30
#